data_AF-A0A7C7LJ17-F1
#
_entry.id   AF-A0A7C7LJ17-F1
#
_cell.length_a   1.000
_cell.length_b   1.000
_cell.length_c   1.000
_cell.angle_alpha   90.00
_cell.angle_beta   90.00
_cell.angle_gamma   90.00
#
_symmetry.space_group_name_H-M   'P 1'
#
loop_
_entity.id
_entity.type
_entity.pdbx_description
1 polymer ?
#
loop_
_entity_poly.entity_id
_entity_poly.type
_entity_poly.pdbx_seq_one_letter_code
_entity_poly.pdbx_strand_id
1 'polypeptide(L)'
;MARFQAYAAIAYGADGIWYFTYNGGGIMRLPKESEGKPSPAQTVEQVHQRLKPNYGPVAETNWRLRVWGQRLAGNDSAGVFSTGWNNRSWPFPEDLDLSGFDQVVPGPDKLIEKMSPDLLAGVLVRDGEAPQVMVVDCRVSKQYNTLPPREVEIDFHSTVQEVRIVSDQPQASDSLVPGSHVKLVLLAGKGHLLELSSLEPQLDNLCTSDSIYAPAEMSVEESVPLASISEDELQNIRVAKLGVDVAGANPEEQYHKPVFLNGQKVGLLPPNTIQSWQWLVMDLTPEQLRHIQRHNTITIDHIRSDAWKIRQVVLAVQKEVGTWIKSASFEKTYASEGWDYFEGEAFPEGEQLEIELDFR
;
A
#
# COMPACT_ATOMS: atom_id res chain seq x y z
N MET A 1 -7.57 10.06 -15.26
CA MET A 1 -7.85 10.55 -13.90
C MET A 1 -9.32 10.35 -13.48
N ALA A 2 -10.32 10.88 -14.22
CA ALA A 2 -11.73 10.76 -13.81
C ALA A 2 -12.28 9.32 -13.69
N ARG A 3 -11.92 8.42 -14.63
CA ARG A 3 -12.26 6.99 -14.58
C ARG A 3 -11.83 6.35 -13.25
N PHE A 4 -10.56 6.55 -12.90
CA PHE A 4 -9.94 5.93 -11.73
C PHE A 4 -10.69 6.29 -10.44
N GLN A 5 -11.04 7.55 -10.26
CA GLN A 5 -11.72 8.00 -9.04
C GLN A 5 -13.09 7.38 -8.86
N ALA A 6 -13.84 7.19 -9.96
CA ALA A 6 -15.14 6.56 -9.89
C ALA A 6 -15.03 5.07 -9.53
N TYR A 7 -14.08 4.34 -10.14
CA TYR A 7 -13.89 2.91 -9.83
C TYR A 7 -13.23 2.68 -8.46
N ALA A 8 -12.28 3.53 -8.06
CA ALA A 8 -11.67 3.48 -6.75
C ALA A 8 -12.70 3.74 -5.64
N ALA A 9 -13.61 4.69 -5.84
CA ALA A 9 -14.68 4.94 -4.87
C ALA A 9 -15.60 3.72 -4.68
N ILE A 10 -15.87 2.95 -5.75
CA ILE A 10 -16.60 1.70 -5.64
C ILE A 10 -15.78 0.63 -4.92
N ALA A 11 -14.48 0.55 -5.17
CA ALA A 11 -13.61 -0.38 -4.44
C ALA A 11 -13.62 -0.09 -2.92
N TYR A 12 -13.68 1.18 -2.51
CA TYR A 12 -13.87 1.59 -1.12
C TYR A 12 -15.33 1.50 -0.62
N GLY A 13 -16.24 0.89 -1.40
CA GLY A 13 -17.65 0.65 -1.06
C GLY A 13 -18.45 1.91 -0.78
N ALA A 14 -18.24 2.97 -1.55
CA ALA A 14 -19.07 4.16 -1.42
C ALA A 14 -20.56 3.87 -1.70
N ASP A 15 -21.41 4.30 -0.77
CA ASP A 15 -22.86 4.19 -0.87
C ASP A 15 -23.43 5.07 -2.00
N GLY A 16 -23.98 4.41 -3.02
CA GLY A 16 -24.74 5.06 -4.07
C GLY A 16 -23.94 5.54 -5.28
N ILE A 17 -24.63 5.59 -6.43
CA ILE A 17 -24.04 5.89 -7.74
C ILE A 17 -24.37 7.33 -8.13
N TRP A 18 -23.72 8.30 -7.51
CA TRP A 18 -23.85 9.70 -7.92
C TRP A 18 -22.48 10.38 -8.02
N TYR A 19 -21.66 9.92 -8.96
CA TYR A 19 -20.40 10.59 -9.28
C TYR A 19 -20.53 11.49 -10.51
N PHE A 20 -20.58 12.80 -10.28
CA PHE A 20 -20.34 13.82 -11.30
C PHE A 20 -18.83 14.09 -11.41
N THR A 21 -18.09 13.22 -12.12
CA THR A 21 -16.62 13.36 -12.28
C THR A 21 -16.25 14.38 -13.36
N TYR A 22 -16.63 15.65 -13.24
CA TYR A 22 -16.36 16.60 -14.35
C TYR A 22 -14.89 17.04 -14.46
N ASN A 23 -14.11 17.00 -13.38
CA ASN A 23 -12.67 17.26 -13.43
C ASN A 23 -11.96 16.61 -12.24
N GLY A 24 -11.28 15.47 -12.46
CA GLY A 24 -10.25 14.99 -11.54
C GLY A 24 -10.66 14.85 -10.07
N GLY A 25 -11.93 14.55 -9.75
CA GLY A 25 -12.32 14.04 -8.44
C GLY A 25 -13.55 14.66 -7.79
N GLY A 26 -14.17 15.69 -8.38
CA GLY A 26 -15.41 16.22 -7.82
C GLY A 26 -15.94 17.49 -8.49
N ILE A 27 -17.00 18.03 -7.88
CA ILE A 27 -17.55 19.36 -8.20
C ILE A 27 -16.57 20.41 -7.64
N MET A 28 -15.75 21.01 -8.49
CA MET A 28 -14.85 22.09 -8.08
C MET A 28 -15.51 23.46 -8.27
N ARG A 29 -15.55 24.25 -7.19
CA ARG A 29 -15.74 25.70 -7.30
C ARG A 29 -14.45 26.30 -7.88
N LEU A 30 -14.55 26.95 -9.03
CA LEU A 30 -13.37 27.60 -9.64
C LEU A 30 -12.85 28.70 -8.70
N PRO A 31 -11.53 28.77 -8.45
CA PRO A 31 -10.95 29.75 -7.54
C PRO A 31 -11.27 31.18 -8.01
N LYS A 32 -11.56 32.09 -7.06
CA LYS A 32 -11.65 33.52 -7.34
C LYS A 32 -10.26 34.06 -7.68
N GLU A 33 -10.22 35.08 -8.53
CA GLU A 33 -8.99 35.78 -8.91
C GLU A 33 -8.16 36.14 -7.68
N SER A 34 -6.95 35.58 -7.63
CA SER A 34 -5.85 36.03 -6.76
C SER A 34 -4.57 35.89 -7.58
N GLU A 35 -3.65 36.82 -7.35
CA GLU A 35 -2.51 37.17 -8.20
C GLU A 35 -1.83 35.96 -8.88
N GLY A 36 -1.88 35.93 -10.21
CA GLY A 36 -1.08 35.02 -11.04
C GLY A 36 -1.77 33.74 -11.54
N LYS A 37 -3.06 33.49 -11.27
CA LYS A 37 -3.78 32.30 -11.80
C LYS A 37 -4.92 32.67 -12.78
N PRO A 38 -5.15 31.86 -13.84
CA PRO A 38 -6.12 32.17 -14.89
C PRO A 38 -7.54 32.31 -14.32
N SER A 39 -8.25 33.34 -14.81
CA SER A 39 -9.60 33.73 -14.40
C SER A 39 -10.58 32.53 -14.40
N PRO A 40 -11.51 32.42 -13.43
CA PRO A 40 -12.53 31.39 -13.45
C PRO A 40 -13.37 31.51 -14.73
N ALA A 41 -13.82 30.39 -15.30
CA ALA A 41 -14.78 30.39 -16.39
C ALA A 41 -16.05 31.12 -15.93
N GLN A 42 -16.35 32.28 -16.53
CA GLN A 42 -17.45 33.16 -16.16
C GLN A 42 -18.72 32.89 -16.98
N THR A 43 -18.60 32.14 -18.08
CA THR A 43 -19.73 31.78 -18.94
C THR A 43 -19.91 30.26 -19.08
N VAL A 44 -21.13 29.84 -19.41
CA VAL A 44 -21.47 28.43 -19.68
C VAL A 44 -20.60 27.85 -20.79
N GLU A 45 -20.29 28.65 -21.81
CA GLU A 45 -19.44 28.25 -22.94
C GLU A 45 -17.99 27.99 -22.50
N GLN A 46 -17.45 28.83 -21.61
CA GLN A 46 -16.10 28.64 -21.07
C GLN A 46 -16.02 27.40 -20.18
N VAL A 47 -17.07 27.14 -19.39
CA VAL A 47 -17.20 25.90 -18.61
C VAL A 47 -17.26 24.70 -19.55
N HIS A 48 -18.10 24.73 -20.59
CA HIS A 48 -18.19 23.66 -21.57
C HIS A 48 -16.85 23.39 -22.28
N GLN A 49 -16.15 24.43 -22.75
CA GLN A 49 -14.85 24.24 -23.42
C GLN A 49 -13.80 23.61 -22.49
N ARG A 50 -13.82 23.97 -21.21
CA ARG A 50 -12.90 23.42 -20.21
C ARG A 50 -13.22 21.97 -19.84
N LEU A 51 -14.50 21.59 -19.85
CA LEU A 51 -14.96 20.25 -19.49
C LEU A 51 -15.00 19.28 -20.68
N LYS A 52 -15.09 19.79 -21.91
CA LYS A 52 -15.19 19.02 -23.16
C LYS A 52 -14.13 17.91 -23.30
N PRO A 53 -12.84 18.11 -22.95
CA PRO A 53 -11.84 17.04 -23.03
C PRO A 53 -12.12 15.84 -22.12
N ASN A 54 -12.81 16.03 -21.00
CA ASN A 54 -13.14 14.98 -20.04
C ASN A 54 -14.52 14.36 -20.27
N TYR A 55 -15.37 14.96 -21.11
CA TYR A 55 -16.74 14.54 -21.31
C TYR A 55 -16.87 13.09 -21.81
N GLY A 56 -16.11 12.71 -22.85
CA GLY A 56 -16.13 11.34 -23.38
C GLY A 56 -15.79 10.27 -22.33
N PRO A 57 -14.65 10.38 -21.63
CA PRO A 57 -14.29 9.47 -20.54
C PRO A 57 -15.33 9.40 -19.41
N VAL A 58 -15.94 10.52 -19.05
CA VAL A 58 -16.95 10.59 -17.97
C VAL A 58 -18.25 9.95 -18.42
N ALA A 59 -18.72 10.25 -19.63
CA ALA A 59 -19.92 9.63 -20.21
C ALA A 59 -19.78 8.11 -20.29
N GLU A 60 -18.63 7.62 -20.76
CA GLU A 60 -18.33 6.19 -20.79
C GLU A 60 -18.29 5.57 -19.39
N THR A 61 -17.63 6.22 -18.43
CA THR A 61 -17.56 5.74 -17.03
C THR A 61 -18.95 5.60 -16.46
N ASN A 62 -19.77 6.66 -16.56
CA ASN A 62 -21.14 6.68 -16.06
C ASN A 62 -22.01 5.62 -16.75
N TRP A 63 -21.82 5.38 -18.05
CA TRP A 63 -22.53 4.33 -18.77
C TRP A 63 -22.21 2.93 -18.22
N ARG A 64 -20.93 2.60 -18.04
CA ARG A 64 -20.51 1.31 -17.47
C ARG A 64 -21.03 1.12 -16.05
N LEU A 65 -20.90 2.15 -15.22
CA LEU A 65 -21.36 2.12 -13.83
C LEU A 65 -22.88 1.94 -13.70
N ARG A 66 -23.64 2.52 -14.62
CA ARG A 66 -25.09 2.30 -14.68
C ARG A 66 -25.45 0.82 -14.87
N VAL A 67 -24.67 0.07 -15.64
CA VAL A 67 -24.91 -1.37 -15.87
C VAL A 67 -24.70 -2.17 -14.59
N TRP A 68 -23.62 -1.87 -13.86
CA TRP A 68 -23.32 -2.55 -12.59
C TRP A 68 -24.18 -2.08 -11.42
N GLY A 69 -24.91 -0.97 -11.59
CA GLY A 69 -25.49 -0.28 -10.47
C GLY A 69 -26.50 -1.08 -9.66
N GLN A 70 -27.27 -1.95 -10.31
CA GLN A 70 -28.20 -2.84 -9.59
C GLN A 70 -27.47 -3.90 -8.75
N ARG A 71 -26.29 -4.35 -9.19
CA ARG A 71 -25.50 -5.34 -8.46
C ARG A 71 -24.80 -4.71 -7.25
N LEU A 72 -24.31 -3.49 -7.42
CA LEU A 72 -23.56 -2.76 -6.40
C LEU A 72 -24.44 -2.15 -5.29
N ALA A 73 -25.72 -1.91 -5.58
CA ALA A 73 -26.60 -1.19 -4.67
C ALA A 73 -26.90 -1.98 -3.39
N GLY A 74 -26.40 -1.50 -2.24
CA GLY A 74 -26.60 -2.14 -0.94
C GLY A 74 -25.54 -3.19 -0.61
N ASN A 75 -24.38 -3.16 -1.27
CA ASN A 75 -23.20 -3.86 -0.78
C ASN A 75 -22.48 -3.00 0.27
N ASP A 76 -21.97 -3.64 1.31
CA ASP A 76 -21.02 -3.07 2.25
C ASP A 76 -19.57 -3.31 1.78
N SER A 77 -18.66 -2.40 2.12
CA SER A 77 -17.23 -2.63 1.94
C SER A 77 -16.72 -3.57 3.03
N ALA A 78 -16.19 -4.73 2.65
CA ALA A 78 -15.48 -5.59 3.59
C ALA A 78 -14.02 -5.12 3.77
N GLY A 79 -13.38 -4.65 2.70
CA GLY A 79 -12.02 -4.14 2.75
C GLY A 79 -11.38 -4.00 1.38
N VAL A 80 -10.16 -3.48 1.35
CA VAL A 80 -9.49 -3.11 0.10
C VAL A 80 -8.05 -3.61 0.07
N PHE A 81 -7.72 -4.43 -0.94
CA PHE A 81 -6.37 -4.86 -1.25
C PHE A 81 -5.69 -3.88 -2.21
N SER A 82 -4.39 -3.61 -2.03
CA SER A 82 -3.64 -2.70 -2.88
C SER A 82 -2.22 -3.18 -3.20
N THR A 83 -1.87 -3.11 -4.49
CA THR A 83 -0.51 -3.07 -5.06
C THR A 83 -0.33 -1.79 -5.90
N GLY A 84 -1.43 -1.03 -6.05
CA GLY A 84 -1.68 0.21 -6.78
C GLY A 84 -0.77 1.37 -6.42
N TRP A 85 -0.43 1.37 -5.15
CA TRP A 85 0.38 2.34 -4.48
C TRP A 85 1.27 1.51 -3.59
N ASN A 86 2.37 1.01 -4.14
CA ASN A 86 3.49 0.73 -3.27
C ASN A 86 3.81 2.06 -2.58
N ASN A 87 3.36 2.25 -1.33
CA ASN A 87 3.88 3.26 -0.41
C ASN A 87 5.40 3.08 -0.15
N ARG A 88 6.07 2.20 -0.91
CA ARG A 88 7.48 1.86 -0.88
C ARG A 88 8.23 2.21 -2.17
N SER A 89 7.59 2.83 -3.16
CA SER A 89 8.28 3.33 -4.35
C SER A 89 7.84 4.75 -4.72
N TRP A 90 8.76 5.68 -4.45
CA TRP A 90 9.05 6.95 -5.11
C TRP A 90 8.37 7.18 -6.49
N PRO A 91 7.92 8.41 -6.87
CA PRO A 91 7.96 9.69 -6.17
C PRO A 91 6.55 10.27 -5.91
N PHE A 92 6.12 10.29 -4.65
CA PHE A 92 5.06 11.18 -4.21
C PHE A 92 5.56 12.05 -3.04
N PRO A 93 4.98 13.25 -2.82
CA PRO A 93 5.46 14.21 -1.85
C PRO A 93 5.48 13.64 -0.42
N GLU A 94 6.55 13.95 0.34
CA GLU A 94 6.84 13.48 1.71
C GLU A 94 5.77 13.91 2.74
N ASP A 95 4.85 14.78 2.35
CA ASP A 95 3.81 15.43 3.15
C ASP A 95 2.39 14.85 2.96
N LEU A 96 2.24 13.73 2.23
CA LEU A 96 0.95 13.08 2.08
C LEU A 96 0.63 12.20 3.32
N ASP A 97 -0.25 12.70 4.19
CA ASP A 97 -0.82 11.94 5.30
C ASP A 97 -1.65 10.75 4.76
N LEU A 98 -1.15 9.53 5.03
CA LEU A 98 -1.78 8.27 4.65
C LEU A 98 -2.31 7.49 5.86
N SER A 99 -2.38 8.10 7.05
CA SER A 99 -2.80 7.44 8.30
C SER A 99 -4.29 7.04 8.34
N GLY A 100 -4.97 7.04 7.18
CA GLY A 100 -6.34 6.57 7.00
C GLY A 100 -6.52 5.58 5.83
N PHE A 101 -5.43 5.11 5.21
CA PHE A 101 -5.47 4.06 4.18
C PHE A 101 -4.75 2.83 4.70
N ASP A 102 -5.47 1.94 5.39
CA ASP A 102 -5.00 0.60 5.74
C ASP A 102 -4.80 -0.19 4.43
N GLN A 103 -3.62 -0.06 3.83
CA GLN A 103 -3.30 -0.78 2.60
C GLN A 103 -3.07 -2.25 2.92
N VAL A 104 -4.11 -3.06 2.70
CA VAL A 104 -4.00 -4.51 2.81
C VAL A 104 -3.23 -5.02 1.60
N VAL A 105 -2.08 -5.64 1.85
CA VAL A 105 -1.32 -6.31 0.79
C VAL A 105 -1.88 -7.72 0.60
N PRO A 106 -2.04 -8.20 -0.65
CA PRO A 106 -2.29 -9.62 -0.92
C PRO A 106 -1.29 -10.52 -0.21
N GLY A 107 -1.73 -11.70 0.23
CA GLY A 107 -0.86 -12.60 0.97
C GLY A 107 -1.48 -13.98 1.19
N PRO A 108 -0.69 -14.94 1.67
CA PRO A 108 -1.16 -16.30 1.95
C PRO A 108 -2.39 -16.26 2.86
N ASP A 109 -3.32 -17.18 2.62
CA ASP A 109 -4.55 -17.38 3.41
C ASP A 109 -5.52 -16.19 3.41
N LYS A 110 -5.26 -15.14 2.61
CA LYS A 110 -6.21 -14.05 2.35
C LYS A 110 -7.06 -14.34 1.13
N LEU A 111 -8.21 -13.66 1.02
CA LEU A 111 -9.08 -13.76 -0.17
C LEU A 111 -8.33 -13.53 -1.48
N ILE A 112 -7.42 -12.54 -1.52
CA ILE A 112 -6.52 -12.30 -2.65
C ILE A 112 -5.11 -12.66 -2.19
N GLU A 113 -4.57 -13.73 -2.75
CA GLU A 113 -3.25 -14.25 -2.40
C GLU A 113 -2.15 -13.52 -3.18
N LYS A 114 -2.41 -13.23 -4.45
CA LYS A 114 -1.50 -12.46 -5.31
C LYS A 114 -2.30 -11.60 -6.27
N MET A 115 -1.74 -10.45 -6.64
CA MET A 115 -2.24 -9.70 -7.78
C MET A 115 -1.11 -8.93 -8.44
N SER A 116 -1.27 -8.63 -9.73
CA SER A 116 -0.34 -7.81 -10.48
C SER A 116 -0.08 -6.45 -9.81
N PRO A 117 1.09 -5.82 -10.05
CA PRO A 117 1.40 -4.50 -9.50
C PRO A 117 0.43 -3.44 -10.03
N ASP A 118 0.38 -2.30 -9.35
CA ASP A 118 -0.45 -1.15 -9.71
C ASP A 118 -1.96 -1.45 -9.75
N LEU A 119 -2.48 -2.30 -8.85
CA LEU A 119 -3.90 -2.63 -8.73
C LEU A 119 -4.51 -2.22 -7.39
N LEU A 120 -5.79 -1.85 -7.44
CA LEU A 120 -6.68 -1.80 -6.30
C LEU A 120 -7.74 -2.90 -6.46
N ALA A 121 -8.07 -3.61 -5.39
CA ALA A 121 -9.15 -4.59 -5.38
C ALA A 121 -10.01 -4.42 -4.12
N GLY A 122 -11.21 -3.88 -4.30
CA GLY A 122 -12.18 -3.68 -3.21
C GLY A 122 -13.17 -4.81 -3.10
N VAL A 123 -13.30 -5.40 -1.91
CA VAL A 123 -14.23 -6.50 -1.61
C VAL A 123 -15.55 -5.94 -1.12
N LEU A 124 -16.63 -6.34 -1.80
CA LEU A 124 -17.99 -5.86 -1.60
C LEU A 124 -18.88 -7.05 -1.25
N VAL A 125 -19.62 -6.95 -0.16
CA VAL A 125 -20.43 -8.04 0.38
C VAL A 125 -21.86 -7.58 0.63
N ARG A 126 -22.80 -8.52 0.51
CA ARG A 126 -24.19 -8.35 0.96
C ARG A 126 -24.70 -9.69 1.44
N ASP A 127 -25.42 -9.67 2.55
CA ASP A 127 -25.99 -10.88 3.15
C ASP A 127 -26.78 -11.71 2.12
N GLY A 128 -26.38 -12.98 1.97
CA GLY A 128 -27.05 -13.95 1.08
C GLY A 128 -26.75 -13.77 -0.41
N GLU A 129 -25.87 -12.85 -0.80
CA GLU A 129 -25.39 -12.70 -2.18
C GLU A 129 -23.91 -13.08 -2.29
N ALA A 130 -23.49 -13.46 -3.50
CA ALA A 130 -22.10 -13.78 -3.79
C ALA A 130 -21.21 -12.53 -3.61
N PRO A 131 -20.04 -12.65 -2.95
CA PRO A 131 -19.13 -11.52 -2.78
C PRO A 131 -18.60 -11.03 -4.13
N GLN A 132 -18.44 -9.72 -4.23
CA GLN A 132 -17.97 -9.04 -5.42
C GLN A 132 -16.62 -8.37 -5.18
N VAL A 133 -15.80 -8.27 -6.23
CA VAL A 133 -14.52 -7.58 -6.17
C VAL A 133 -14.41 -6.56 -7.29
N MET A 134 -14.25 -5.28 -6.94
CA MET A 134 -13.95 -4.21 -7.88
C MET A 134 -12.44 -4.10 -8.05
N VAL A 135 -11.93 -4.56 -9.19
CA VAL A 135 -10.50 -4.49 -9.55
C VAL A 135 -10.28 -3.24 -10.38
N VAL A 136 -9.30 -2.41 -10.04
CA VAL A 136 -8.99 -1.14 -10.70
C VAL A 136 -7.50 -1.05 -11.03
N ASP A 137 -7.17 -0.67 -12.27
CA ASP A 137 -5.80 -0.32 -12.65
C ASP A 137 -5.46 1.08 -12.12
N CYS A 138 -4.51 1.17 -11.20
CA CYS A 138 -4.12 2.41 -10.54
C CYS A 138 -3.25 3.32 -11.43
N ARG A 139 -2.78 2.82 -12.58
CA ARG A 139 -2.04 3.64 -13.55
C ARG A 139 -2.96 4.73 -14.09
N VAL A 140 -2.63 5.99 -13.83
CA VAL A 140 -3.38 7.15 -14.32
C VAL A 140 -2.47 8.15 -15.04
N SER A 141 -3.00 8.79 -16.06
CA SER A 141 -2.37 9.93 -16.73
C SER A 141 -3.31 11.14 -16.74
N LYS A 142 -2.70 12.33 -16.72
CA LYS A 142 -3.38 13.61 -16.99
C LYS A 142 -3.73 13.76 -18.47
N GLN A 143 -3.05 13.01 -19.35
CA GLN A 143 -3.31 12.97 -20.78
C GLN A 143 -4.16 11.75 -21.14
N TYR A 144 -5.23 11.99 -21.90
CA TYR A 144 -6.16 10.94 -22.30
C TYR A 144 -5.50 9.92 -23.24
N ASN A 145 -5.75 8.62 -23.01
CA ASN A 145 -5.28 7.49 -23.84
C ASN A 145 -3.76 7.41 -24.09
N THR A 146 -2.95 7.92 -23.16
CA THR A 146 -1.47 7.84 -23.27
C THR A 146 -0.89 6.55 -22.72
N LEU A 147 -1.62 5.85 -21.86
CA LEU A 147 -1.21 4.59 -21.28
C LEU A 147 -1.96 3.44 -21.98
N PRO A 148 -1.25 2.44 -22.53
CA PRO A 148 -1.89 1.32 -23.20
C PRO A 148 -2.62 0.41 -22.19
N PRO A 149 -3.67 -0.31 -22.65
CA PRO A 149 -4.21 -1.43 -21.89
C PRO A 149 -3.13 -2.47 -21.61
N ARG A 150 -3.26 -3.18 -20.49
CA ARG A 150 -2.35 -4.27 -20.12
C ARG A 150 -3.12 -5.49 -19.65
N GLU A 151 -2.49 -6.65 -19.77
CA GLU A 151 -2.92 -7.84 -19.05
C GLU A 151 -2.52 -7.71 -17.57
N VAL A 152 -3.42 -8.15 -16.69
CA VAL A 152 -3.17 -8.28 -15.27
C VAL A 152 -3.71 -9.62 -14.78
N GLU A 153 -3.10 -10.13 -13.73
CA GLU A 153 -3.42 -11.40 -13.11
C GLU A 153 -3.79 -11.19 -11.64
N ILE A 154 -4.76 -11.97 -11.18
CA ILE A 154 -5.22 -12.03 -9.78
C ILE A 154 -5.37 -13.50 -9.41
N ASP A 155 -4.74 -13.87 -8.30
CA ASP A 155 -4.88 -15.17 -7.66
C ASP A 155 -5.75 -14.97 -6.42
N PHE A 156 -6.98 -15.47 -6.48
CA PHE A 156 -7.83 -15.60 -5.31
C PHE A 156 -7.45 -16.84 -4.51
N HIS A 157 -7.87 -16.85 -3.24
CA HIS A 157 -7.77 -18.02 -2.39
C HIS A 157 -8.37 -19.26 -3.06
N SER A 158 -7.78 -20.43 -2.80
CA SER A 158 -8.18 -21.72 -3.39
C SER A 158 -9.63 -22.13 -3.14
N THR A 159 -10.32 -21.50 -2.19
CA THR A 159 -11.77 -21.68 -1.94
C THR A 159 -12.64 -21.09 -3.05
N VAL A 160 -12.13 -20.11 -3.81
CA VAL A 160 -12.81 -19.57 -4.99
C VAL A 160 -12.71 -20.60 -6.12
N GLN A 161 -13.86 -21.08 -6.58
CA GLN A 161 -13.93 -22.13 -7.59
C GLN A 161 -14.32 -21.62 -8.96
N GLU A 162 -14.95 -20.45 -9.02
CA GLU A 162 -15.28 -19.79 -10.27
C GLU A 162 -15.33 -18.28 -10.03
N VAL A 163 -14.86 -17.54 -11.02
CA VAL A 163 -14.95 -16.08 -11.07
C VAL A 163 -15.77 -15.67 -12.27
N ARG A 164 -16.86 -14.95 -12.01
CA ARG A 164 -17.69 -14.32 -13.03
C ARG A 164 -17.21 -12.89 -13.26
N ILE A 165 -16.69 -12.62 -14.45
CA ILE A 165 -16.35 -11.27 -14.90
C ILE A 165 -17.65 -10.60 -15.36
N VAL A 166 -18.13 -9.65 -14.57
CA VAL A 166 -19.40 -8.97 -14.82
C VAL A 166 -19.27 -8.03 -16.02
N SER A 167 -20.13 -8.22 -17.00
CA SER A 167 -20.18 -7.41 -18.20
C SER A 167 -20.47 -5.93 -17.87
N ASP A 168 -19.80 -5.02 -18.56
CA ASP A 168 -20.05 -3.59 -18.51
C ASP A 168 -21.02 -3.10 -19.61
N GLN A 169 -21.57 -4.04 -20.39
CA GLN A 169 -22.52 -3.79 -21.46
C GLN A 169 -23.90 -4.40 -21.12
N PRO A 170 -25.01 -3.67 -21.32
CA PRO A 170 -26.34 -4.15 -20.96
C PRO A 170 -26.79 -5.45 -21.64
N GLN A 171 -26.21 -5.78 -22.79
CA GLN A 171 -26.61 -6.92 -23.63
C GLN A 171 -25.52 -7.99 -23.76
N ALA A 172 -24.33 -7.77 -23.21
CA ALA A 172 -23.29 -8.79 -23.24
C ALA A 172 -23.40 -9.67 -22.01
N SER A 173 -23.19 -10.98 -22.22
CA SER A 173 -23.16 -11.96 -21.14
C SER A 173 -21.90 -11.81 -20.31
N ASP A 174 -22.00 -12.14 -19.02
CA ASP A 174 -20.85 -12.27 -18.14
C ASP A 174 -19.94 -13.39 -18.63
N SER A 175 -18.63 -13.24 -18.43
CA SER A 175 -17.66 -14.28 -18.76
C SER A 175 -17.34 -15.09 -17.51
N LEU A 176 -17.32 -16.41 -17.63
CA LEU A 176 -17.00 -17.33 -16.53
C LEU A 176 -15.57 -17.83 -16.66
N VAL A 177 -14.83 -17.76 -15.57
CA VAL A 177 -13.47 -18.29 -15.45
C VAL A 177 -13.47 -19.36 -14.36
N PRO A 178 -13.25 -20.63 -14.70
CA PRO A 178 -13.15 -21.68 -13.69
C PRO A 178 -11.84 -21.55 -12.91
N GLY A 179 -11.90 -21.81 -11.61
CA GLY A 179 -10.80 -21.73 -10.67
C GLY A 179 -10.63 -20.35 -10.02
N SER A 180 -9.54 -20.21 -9.26
CA SER A 180 -9.22 -19.01 -8.47
C SER A 180 -8.28 -18.04 -9.18
N HIS A 181 -7.75 -18.37 -10.36
CA HIS A 181 -6.85 -17.51 -11.13
C HIS A 181 -7.60 -16.79 -12.25
N VAL A 182 -7.46 -15.47 -12.33
CA VAL A 182 -8.12 -14.65 -13.34
C VAL A 182 -7.12 -13.75 -14.06
N LYS A 183 -7.24 -13.74 -15.38
CA LYS A 183 -6.55 -12.78 -16.26
C LYS A 183 -7.53 -11.74 -16.78
N LEU A 184 -7.19 -10.47 -16.67
CA LEU A 184 -7.99 -9.35 -17.15
C LEU A 184 -7.16 -8.44 -18.05
N VAL A 185 -7.79 -7.84 -19.06
CA VAL A 185 -7.19 -6.73 -19.81
C VAL A 185 -7.76 -5.43 -19.29
N LEU A 186 -6.94 -4.65 -18.56
CA LEU A 186 -7.35 -3.38 -17.98
C LEU A 186 -6.80 -2.20 -18.77
N LEU A 187 -7.66 -1.21 -19.01
CA LEU A 187 -7.25 0.13 -19.42
C LEU A 187 -6.82 0.92 -18.19
N ALA A 188 -5.81 1.77 -18.35
CA ALA A 188 -5.31 2.65 -17.30
C ALA A 188 -6.44 3.46 -16.62
N GLY A 189 -6.54 3.33 -15.30
CA GLY A 189 -7.57 3.99 -14.49
C GLY A 189 -8.97 3.40 -14.64
N LYS A 190 -9.15 2.27 -15.32
CA LYS A 190 -10.45 1.57 -15.37
C LYS A 190 -10.46 0.39 -14.42
N GLY A 191 -11.67 -0.09 -14.13
CA GLY A 191 -11.87 -1.34 -13.43
C GLY A 191 -12.80 -2.32 -14.13
N HIS A 192 -12.85 -3.52 -13.54
CA HIS A 192 -13.80 -4.60 -13.79
C HIS A 192 -14.43 -5.03 -12.46
N LEU A 193 -15.72 -5.34 -12.52
CA LEU A 193 -16.43 -5.97 -11.42
C LEU A 193 -16.38 -7.49 -11.59
N LEU A 194 -15.97 -8.18 -10.55
CA LEU A 194 -15.92 -9.63 -10.47
C LEU A 194 -16.94 -10.10 -9.41
N GLU A 195 -17.52 -11.27 -9.62
CA GLU A 195 -18.37 -11.97 -8.65
C GLU A 195 -17.74 -13.34 -8.40
N LEU A 196 -17.53 -13.68 -7.14
CA LEU A 196 -16.82 -14.89 -6.72
C LEU A 196 -17.81 -15.94 -6.26
N SER A 197 -17.58 -17.20 -6.63
CA SER A 197 -18.38 -18.32 -6.13
C SER A 197 -17.49 -19.42 -5.54
N SER A 198 -18.06 -20.14 -4.57
CA SER A 198 -17.46 -21.31 -3.93
C SER A 198 -18.53 -22.37 -3.66
N LEU A 199 -18.10 -23.60 -3.33
CA LEU A 199 -18.96 -24.56 -2.65
C LEU A 199 -18.91 -24.20 -1.15
N GLU A 200 -20.01 -23.66 -0.62
CA GLU A 200 -20.18 -23.10 0.73
C GLU A 200 -19.52 -23.91 1.88
N PRO A 201 -19.16 -23.28 3.03
CA PRO A 201 -19.34 -21.86 3.43
C PRO A 201 -18.02 -21.08 3.60
N GLN A 202 -16.90 -21.57 3.05
CA GLN A 202 -15.57 -21.06 3.40
C GLN A 202 -15.24 -19.67 2.85
N LEU A 203 -15.95 -19.22 1.80
CA LEU A 203 -15.67 -17.95 1.14
C LEU A 203 -16.10 -16.73 1.95
N ASP A 204 -17.24 -16.79 2.65
CA ASP A 204 -17.78 -15.65 3.40
C ASP A 204 -16.83 -15.23 4.53
N ASN A 205 -16.20 -16.20 5.20
CA ASN A 205 -15.22 -15.95 6.25
C ASN A 205 -14.02 -15.13 5.74
N LEU A 206 -13.57 -15.35 4.51
CA LEU A 206 -12.45 -14.62 3.89
C LEU A 206 -12.85 -13.22 3.41
N CYS A 207 -14.15 -12.98 3.26
CA CYS A 207 -14.73 -11.72 2.81
C CYS A 207 -15.21 -10.84 3.98
N THR A 208 -14.82 -11.13 5.22
CA THR A 208 -15.09 -10.24 6.37
C THR A 208 -14.00 -9.20 6.52
N SER A 209 -14.35 -8.06 7.12
CA SER A 209 -13.37 -7.01 7.41
C SER A 209 -12.24 -7.50 8.29
N ASP A 210 -12.58 -8.24 9.36
CA ASP A 210 -11.60 -8.83 10.27
C ASP A 210 -10.63 -9.76 9.54
N SER A 211 -11.09 -10.62 8.62
CA SER A 211 -10.21 -11.51 7.85
C SER A 211 -9.37 -10.78 6.81
N ILE A 212 -9.90 -9.74 6.17
CA ILE A 212 -9.17 -8.96 5.17
C ILE A 212 -8.05 -8.15 5.84
N TYR A 213 -8.37 -7.43 6.92
CA TYR A 213 -7.44 -6.60 7.67
C TYR A 213 -6.66 -7.35 8.73
N ALA A 214 -6.97 -8.62 8.98
CA ALA A 214 -6.11 -9.49 9.75
C ALA A 214 -4.68 -9.33 9.22
N PRO A 215 -3.68 -9.19 10.11
CA PRO A 215 -2.31 -9.38 9.66
C PRO A 215 -2.32 -10.67 8.88
N ALA A 216 -1.72 -10.68 7.67
CA ALA A 216 -1.51 -11.95 6.99
C ALA A 216 -0.96 -12.87 8.07
N GLU A 217 -1.64 -14.00 8.34
CA GLU A 217 -0.95 -15.04 9.08
C GLU A 217 0.35 -15.14 8.31
N MET A 218 1.45 -14.83 8.98
CA MET A 218 2.70 -15.31 8.46
C MET A 218 2.38 -16.79 8.36
N SER A 219 2.17 -17.25 7.13
CA SER A 219 2.49 -18.61 6.81
C SER A 219 3.79 -18.78 7.57
N VAL A 220 3.77 -19.73 8.50
CA VAL A 220 4.99 -20.30 8.97
C VAL A 220 5.59 -20.83 7.66
N GLU A 221 6.26 -19.95 6.91
CA GLU A 221 7.08 -20.29 5.77
C GLU A 221 7.94 -21.37 6.37
N GLU A 222 7.66 -22.62 5.96
CA GLU A 222 8.34 -23.84 6.35
C GLU A 222 9.63 -23.51 7.05
N SER A 223 9.58 -23.31 8.38
CA SER A 223 10.62 -22.65 9.17
C SER A 223 11.85 -22.35 8.31
N VAL A 224 11.86 -21.26 7.51
CA VAL A 224 12.97 -21.06 6.55
C VAL A 224 14.17 -21.22 7.43
N PRO A 225 15.00 -22.27 7.24
CA PRO A 225 16.05 -22.54 8.20
C PRO A 225 16.81 -21.25 8.22
N LEU A 226 16.83 -20.55 9.36
CA LEU A 226 17.39 -19.22 9.49
C LEU A 226 18.72 -19.26 8.75
N ALA A 227 18.74 -18.68 7.56
CA ALA A 227 19.72 -19.07 6.55
C ALA A 227 21.05 -18.65 7.12
N SER A 228 21.83 -19.64 7.55
CA SER A 228 23.03 -19.34 8.30
C SER A 228 24.01 -18.72 7.33
N ILE A 229 24.50 -17.52 7.64
CA ILE A 229 25.48 -16.86 6.77
C ILE A 229 26.88 -17.17 7.30
N SER A 230 27.74 -17.67 6.43
CA SER A 230 29.15 -17.85 6.75
C SER A 230 29.91 -16.51 6.69
N GLU A 231 31.06 -16.45 7.37
CA GLU A 231 31.94 -15.27 7.32
C GLU A 231 32.39 -14.95 5.87
N ASP A 232 32.64 -15.98 5.06
CA ASP A 232 33.00 -15.81 3.65
C ASP A 232 31.84 -15.20 2.84
N GLU A 233 30.60 -15.55 3.16
CA GLU A 233 29.41 -14.97 2.51
C GLU A 233 29.16 -13.52 2.96
N LEU A 234 29.42 -13.20 4.23
CA LEU A 234 29.36 -11.83 4.74
C LEU A 234 30.35 -10.91 4.02
N GLN A 235 31.54 -11.40 3.67
CA GLN A 235 32.53 -10.62 2.92
C GLN A 235 32.10 -10.31 1.47
N ASN A 236 31.12 -11.05 0.94
CA ASN A 236 30.67 -10.96 -0.45
C ASN A 236 29.27 -10.35 -0.62
N ILE A 237 28.71 -9.77 0.44
CA ILE A 237 27.40 -9.10 0.38
C ILE A 237 27.44 -7.90 -0.56
N ARG A 238 26.39 -7.76 -1.39
CA ARG A 238 26.31 -6.68 -2.40
C ARG A 238 25.56 -5.46 -1.90
N VAL A 239 24.54 -5.70 -1.08
CA VAL A 239 23.62 -4.70 -0.59
C VAL A 239 23.23 -5.09 0.83
N ALA A 240 23.05 -4.11 1.70
CA ALA A 240 22.44 -4.31 3.00
C ALA A 240 21.49 -3.16 3.34
N LYS A 241 20.48 -3.49 4.15
CA LYS A 241 19.42 -2.58 4.56
C LYS A 241 19.17 -2.75 6.05
N LEU A 242 19.06 -1.64 6.78
CA LEU A 242 18.57 -1.61 8.15
C LEU A 242 17.12 -1.15 8.12
N GLY A 243 16.20 -2.02 8.54
CA GLY A 243 14.78 -1.70 8.68
C GLY A 243 14.43 -1.40 10.13
N VAL A 244 13.63 -0.37 10.36
CA VAL A 244 13.23 0.12 11.69
C VAL A 244 11.76 0.52 11.68
N ASP A 245 11.00 0.19 12.71
CA ASP A 245 9.64 0.69 12.91
C ASP A 245 9.65 1.85 13.92
N VAL A 246 9.31 3.06 13.48
CA VAL A 246 9.50 4.32 14.21
C VAL A 246 8.21 5.15 14.21
N ALA A 247 7.97 5.95 15.26
CA ALA A 247 6.94 6.99 15.30
C ALA A 247 7.43 8.26 16.02
N GLY A 248 6.97 9.44 15.58
CA GLY A 248 7.25 10.74 16.21
C GLY A 248 8.67 11.31 16.01
N ALA A 249 9.54 10.67 15.24
CA ALA A 249 10.90 11.13 15.00
C ALA A 249 10.96 12.35 14.07
N ASN A 250 11.34 13.51 14.60
CA ASN A 250 11.34 14.77 13.85
C ASN A 250 12.59 14.94 12.94
N PRO A 251 12.47 15.61 11.78
CA PRO A 251 13.53 15.75 10.77
C PRO A 251 14.47 16.94 10.99
N GLU A 252 14.14 17.89 11.86
CA GLU A 252 14.95 19.09 12.05
C GLU A 252 16.36 18.74 12.54
N GLU A 253 17.36 19.53 12.14
CA GLU A 253 18.77 19.25 12.42
C GLU A 253 19.05 19.06 13.93
N GLN A 254 18.30 19.77 14.77
CA GLN A 254 18.41 19.62 16.23
C GLN A 254 17.86 18.30 16.79
N TYR A 255 17.11 17.52 16.03
CA TYR A 255 16.47 16.26 16.44
C TYR A 255 17.02 15.05 15.70
N HIS A 256 18.06 15.23 14.88
CA HIS A 256 18.75 14.14 14.21
C HIS A 256 19.22 13.08 15.22
N LYS A 257 18.92 11.82 14.92
CA LYS A 257 19.30 10.65 15.73
C LYS A 257 20.36 9.85 14.97
N PRO A 258 21.66 10.06 15.24
CA PRO A 258 22.71 9.25 14.65
C PRO A 258 22.48 7.75 14.88
N VAL A 259 22.70 6.96 13.82
CA VAL A 259 22.65 5.50 13.87
C VAL A 259 24.04 4.95 13.58
N PHE A 260 24.48 4.00 14.40
CA PHE A 260 25.76 3.33 14.28
C PHE A 260 25.55 1.83 14.10
N LEU A 261 26.41 1.24 13.27
CA LEU A 261 26.55 -0.21 13.10
C LEU A 261 27.95 -0.59 13.57
N ASN A 262 28.05 -1.44 14.59
CA ASN A 262 29.32 -1.91 15.16
C ASN A 262 30.27 -0.74 15.48
N GLY A 263 29.71 0.33 16.05
CA GLY A 263 30.43 1.56 16.42
C GLY A 263 30.75 2.51 15.25
N GLN A 264 30.41 2.17 14.00
CA GLN A 264 30.60 3.04 12.84
C GLN A 264 29.31 3.75 12.47
N LYS A 265 29.34 5.08 12.32
CA LYS A 265 28.15 5.86 11.96
C LYS A 265 27.70 5.47 10.54
N VAL A 266 26.48 4.96 10.43
CA VAL A 266 25.89 4.56 9.14
C VAL A 266 24.93 5.59 8.57
N GLY A 267 24.37 6.44 9.41
CA GLY A 267 23.48 7.50 8.96
C GLY A 267 22.75 8.19 10.09
N LEU A 268 21.59 8.73 9.75
CA LEU A 268 20.61 9.27 10.68
C LEU A 268 19.36 8.40 10.62
N LEU A 269 18.67 8.22 11.74
CA LEU A 269 17.38 7.56 11.77
C LEU A 269 16.44 8.34 10.83
N PRO A 270 15.77 7.67 9.88
CA PRO A 270 14.83 8.36 9.01
C PRO A 270 13.71 9.00 9.85
N PRO A 271 13.29 10.22 9.50
CA PRO A 271 12.23 10.90 10.23
C PRO A 271 10.88 10.23 10.01
N ASN A 272 10.03 10.31 11.02
CA ASN A 272 8.60 10.05 10.96
C ASN A 272 7.90 11.08 11.86
N THR A 273 7.36 12.16 11.27
CA THR A 273 6.69 13.25 12.01
C THR A 273 5.28 12.91 12.49
N ILE A 274 4.75 11.72 12.18
CA ILE A 274 3.42 11.29 12.62
C ILE A 274 3.50 10.37 13.85
N GLN A 275 2.43 10.36 14.65
CA GLN A 275 2.38 9.62 15.93
C GLN A 275 2.02 8.14 15.79
N SER A 276 2.01 7.64 14.56
CA SER A 276 1.77 6.25 14.23
C SER A 276 3.04 5.57 13.72
N TRP A 277 3.11 4.26 13.96
CA TRP A 277 4.19 3.38 13.53
C TRP A 277 4.37 3.40 12.01
N GLN A 278 5.62 3.55 11.56
CA GLN A 278 6.02 3.47 10.17
C GLN A 278 7.31 2.67 10.03
N TRP A 279 7.29 1.67 9.15
CA TRP A 279 8.48 0.93 8.75
C TRP A 279 9.34 1.75 7.79
N LEU A 280 10.52 2.13 8.26
CA LEU A 280 11.52 2.91 7.54
C LEU A 280 12.74 2.05 7.24
N VAL A 281 13.45 2.39 6.15
CA VAL A 281 14.60 1.62 5.68
C VAL A 281 15.77 2.56 5.44
N MET A 282 16.93 2.19 5.98
CA MET A 282 18.21 2.82 5.70
C MET A 282 19.03 1.91 4.78
N ASP A 283 19.44 2.44 3.63
CA ASP A 283 20.39 1.77 2.75
C ASP A 283 21.81 1.91 3.28
N LEU A 284 22.52 0.79 3.39
CA LEU A 284 23.93 0.80 3.72
C LEU A 284 24.77 0.97 2.45
N THR A 285 25.69 1.92 2.50
CA THR A 285 26.63 2.19 1.40
C THR A 285 27.63 1.04 1.23
N PRO A 286 28.24 0.88 0.04
CA PRO A 286 29.25 -0.16 -0.20
C PRO A 286 30.40 -0.17 0.82
N GLU A 287 30.80 1.00 1.31
CA GLU A 287 31.84 1.13 2.34
C GLU A 287 31.38 0.56 3.68
N GLN A 288 30.11 0.79 4.06
CA GLN A 288 29.53 0.35 5.32
C GLN A 288 29.30 -1.16 5.38
N LEU A 289 29.16 -1.83 4.23
CA LEU A 289 28.99 -3.29 4.16
C LEU A 289 30.13 -4.04 4.86
N ARG A 290 31.35 -3.48 4.82
CA ARG A 290 32.54 -4.07 5.46
C ARG A 290 32.47 -4.12 6.98
N HIS A 291 31.53 -3.39 7.57
CA HIS A 291 31.32 -3.38 9.02
C HIS A 291 30.29 -4.40 9.46
N ILE A 292 29.55 -5.03 8.55
CA ILE A 292 28.58 -6.06 8.89
C ILE A 292 29.34 -7.32 9.32
N GLN A 293 28.95 -7.84 10.46
CA GLN A 293 29.49 -9.05 11.07
C GLN A 293 28.35 -10.06 11.25
N ARG A 294 28.67 -11.25 11.74
CA ARG A 294 27.63 -12.20 12.16
C ARG A 294 26.83 -11.67 13.35
N HIS A 295 27.53 -11.04 14.30
CA HIS A 295 26.95 -10.38 15.47
C HIS A 295 27.05 -8.89 15.29
N ASN A 296 25.92 -8.18 15.24
CA ASN A 296 25.91 -6.75 15.01
C ASN A 296 25.26 -6.02 16.16
N THR A 297 25.85 -4.88 16.52
CA THR A 297 25.25 -3.93 17.44
C THR A 297 24.83 -2.70 16.66
N ILE A 298 23.53 -2.41 16.69
CA ILE A 298 22.97 -1.14 16.25
C ILE A 298 22.86 -0.23 17.46
N THR A 299 23.40 0.97 17.34
CA THR A 299 23.26 2.01 18.36
C THR A 299 22.51 3.19 17.78
N ILE A 300 21.47 3.65 18.47
CA ILE A 300 20.72 4.85 18.09
C ILE A 300 20.87 5.88 19.20
N ASP A 301 21.39 7.04 18.85
CA ASP A 301 21.59 8.15 19.77
C ASP A 301 20.27 8.89 20.03
N HIS A 302 19.88 9.02 21.29
CA HIS A 302 18.80 9.93 21.71
C HIS A 302 19.36 11.27 22.13
N ILE A 303 19.88 11.99 21.14
CA ILE A 303 20.43 13.32 21.37
C ILE A 303 19.27 14.32 21.29
N ARG A 304 18.98 14.97 22.42
CA ARG A 304 18.05 16.09 22.61
C ARG A 304 16.57 15.71 22.76
N SER A 305 15.79 16.64 23.29
CA SER A 305 14.38 16.54 23.71
C SER A 305 13.36 16.30 22.58
N ASP A 306 13.64 15.40 21.64
CA ASP A 306 12.65 14.91 20.70
C ASP A 306 11.85 13.75 21.30
N ALA A 307 10.56 13.71 21.01
CA ALA A 307 9.66 12.70 21.55
C ALA A 307 9.29 11.68 20.47
N TRP A 308 9.85 10.48 20.56
CA TRP A 308 9.72 9.45 19.53
C TRP A 308 9.72 8.04 20.14
N LYS A 309 9.38 7.03 19.33
CA LYS A 309 9.40 5.62 19.73
C LYS A 309 9.83 4.70 18.61
N ILE A 310 10.36 3.53 18.97
CA ILE A 310 10.84 2.47 18.08
C ILE A 310 10.40 1.11 18.63
N ARG A 311 10.07 0.13 17.77
CA ARG A 311 9.64 -1.20 18.27
C ARG A 311 10.18 -2.43 17.56
N GLN A 312 10.67 -2.27 16.33
CA GLN A 312 11.20 -3.38 15.55
C GLN A 312 12.43 -2.94 14.78
N VAL A 313 13.48 -3.75 14.79
CA VAL A 313 14.71 -3.51 14.03
C VAL A 313 15.20 -4.81 13.40
N VAL A 314 15.54 -4.75 12.11
CA VAL A 314 16.06 -5.90 11.34
C VAL A 314 17.18 -5.44 10.42
N LEU A 315 18.28 -6.19 10.41
CA LEU A 315 19.34 -6.03 9.41
C LEU A 315 19.16 -7.09 8.33
N ALA A 316 19.11 -6.68 7.06
CA ALA A 316 18.98 -7.57 5.93
C ALA A 316 20.15 -7.40 4.96
N VAL A 317 20.73 -8.50 4.50
CA VAL A 317 21.83 -8.51 3.52
C VAL A 317 21.43 -9.30 2.28
N GLN A 318 21.93 -8.87 1.12
CA GLN A 318 21.72 -9.56 -0.14
C GLN A 318 22.99 -10.32 -0.54
N LYS A 319 22.89 -11.66 -0.55
CA LYS A 319 23.98 -12.56 -0.96
C LYS A 319 24.14 -12.54 -2.48
N GLU A 320 23.03 -12.74 -3.20
CA GLU A 320 22.95 -12.72 -4.66
C GLU A 320 21.71 -11.92 -5.07
N VAL A 321 21.64 -11.48 -6.33
CA VAL A 321 20.52 -10.66 -6.81
C VAL A 321 19.20 -11.38 -6.54
N GLY A 322 18.36 -10.79 -5.69
CA GLY A 322 17.05 -11.31 -5.31
C GLY A 322 17.03 -12.19 -4.05
N THR A 323 18.17 -12.63 -3.51
CA THR A 323 18.23 -13.49 -2.32
C THR A 323 18.68 -12.70 -1.10
N TRP A 324 17.76 -12.52 -0.14
CA TRP A 324 17.99 -11.78 1.11
C TRP A 324 18.09 -12.72 2.31
N ILE A 325 19.03 -12.41 3.20
CA ILE A 325 19.19 -13.03 4.51
C ILE A 325 18.92 -11.94 5.56
N LYS A 326 18.17 -12.27 6.60
CA LYS A 326 17.82 -11.34 7.69
C LYS A 326 18.48 -11.78 8.99
N SER A 327 18.85 -10.81 9.82
CA SER A 327 19.17 -11.07 11.22
C SER A 327 17.93 -11.55 11.96
N ALA A 328 18.12 -12.06 13.18
CA ALA A 328 17.03 -12.09 14.15
C ALA A 328 16.43 -10.67 14.28
N SER A 329 15.10 -10.60 14.39
CA SER A 329 14.41 -9.35 14.67
C SER A 329 14.61 -8.99 16.14
N PHE A 330 14.90 -7.70 16.37
CA PHE A 330 14.68 -7.10 17.67
C PHE A 330 13.22 -6.67 17.74
N GLU A 331 12.50 -7.13 18.76
CA GLU A 331 11.06 -6.91 18.93
C GLU A 331 10.75 -6.38 20.34
N LYS A 332 11.21 -5.17 20.62
CA LYS A 332 10.91 -4.45 21.84
C LYS A 332 10.59 -3.00 21.55
N THR A 333 9.55 -2.50 22.20
CA THR A 333 9.14 -1.10 22.11
C THR A 333 9.92 -0.25 23.11
N TYR A 334 10.59 0.79 22.61
CA TYR A 334 11.21 1.85 23.39
C TYR A 334 10.60 3.21 23.00
N ALA A 335 10.38 4.09 23.97
CA ALA A 335 9.84 5.42 23.75
C ALA A 335 10.51 6.48 24.62
N SER A 336 10.60 7.72 24.12
CA SER A 336 11.05 8.88 24.89
C SER A 336 10.20 9.04 26.15
N GLU A 337 10.85 9.20 27.30
CA GLU A 337 10.17 9.38 28.58
C GLU A 337 9.34 10.69 28.62
N GLY A 338 8.19 10.65 29.28
CA GLY A 338 7.36 11.85 29.51
C GLY A 338 6.51 12.30 28.32
N TRP A 339 6.38 11.47 27.29
CA TRP A 339 5.59 11.75 26.10
C TRP A 339 4.16 11.22 26.18
N ASP A 340 3.17 11.98 25.67
CA ASP A 340 1.74 11.59 25.73
C ASP A 340 1.41 10.30 24.95
N TYR A 341 2.25 9.91 23.98
CA TYR A 341 2.10 8.70 23.16
C TYR A 341 3.08 7.58 23.55
N PHE A 342 3.57 7.62 24.79
CA PHE A 342 4.49 6.65 25.37
C PHE A 342 3.94 5.23 25.33
N GLU A 343 4.74 4.30 24.81
CA GLU A 343 4.46 2.86 24.78
C GLU A 343 5.78 2.11 25.02
N GLY A 344 5.76 1.02 25.79
CA GLY A 344 6.93 0.16 25.99
C GLY A 344 7.87 0.61 27.11
N GLU A 345 9.17 0.38 26.91
CA GLU A 345 10.24 0.72 27.85
C GLU A 345 10.69 2.18 27.63
N ALA A 346 11.00 2.88 28.72
CA ALA A 346 11.49 4.25 28.63
C ALA A 346 12.92 4.28 28.09
N PHE A 347 13.18 5.21 27.17
CA PHE A 347 14.49 5.50 26.64
C PHE A 347 14.85 6.97 26.96
N PRO A 348 15.60 7.21 28.06
CA PRO A 348 15.91 8.56 28.52
C PRO A 348 16.70 9.38 27.50
N GLU A 349 16.51 10.70 27.55
CA GLU A 349 17.30 11.65 26.76
C GLU A 349 18.78 11.57 27.15
N GLY A 350 19.67 11.58 26.16
CA GLY A 350 21.13 11.53 26.36
C GLY A 350 21.69 10.12 26.50
N GLU A 351 20.85 9.09 26.46
CA GLU A 351 21.27 7.69 26.39
C GLU A 351 21.35 7.18 24.95
N GLN A 352 21.97 6.01 24.80
CA GLN A 352 22.08 5.27 23.56
C GLN A 352 21.24 4.01 23.63
N LEU A 353 20.39 3.78 22.63
CA LEU A 353 19.65 2.53 22.51
C LEU A 353 20.55 1.53 21.79
N GLU A 354 20.93 0.48 22.49
CA GLU A 354 21.75 -0.60 21.97
C GLU A 354 20.89 -1.81 21.60
N ILE A 355 21.04 -2.29 20.37
CA ILE A 355 20.24 -3.36 19.78
C ILE A 355 21.16 -4.39 19.16
N GLU A 356 21.10 -5.62 19.64
CA GLU A 356 21.84 -6.76 19.08
C GLU A 356 21.05 -7.43 17.95
N LEU A 357 21.70 -7.58 16.80
CA LEU A 357 21.16 -8.18 15.58
C LEU A 357 22.12 -9.24 15.05
N ASP A 358 21.74 -10.50 15.27
CA ASP A 358 22.57 -11.65 14.91
C ASP A 358 22.05 -12.32 13.64
N PHE A 359 22.96 -12.56 12.70
CA PHE A 359 22.74 -13.56 11.66
C PHE A 359 23.07 -14.94 12.22
N ARG A 360 22.18 -15.91 11.98
CA ARG A 360 22.41 -17.28 12.46
C ARG A 360 23.49 -18.01 11.69
#